data_AF-A0A2X1QQY8-F1
#
_entry.id   AF-A0A2X1QQY8-F1
#
_cell.length_a   1.000
_cell.length_b   1.000
_cell.length_c   1.000
_cell.angle_alpha   90.00
_cell.angle_beta   90.00
_cell.angle_gamma   90.00
#
_symmetry.space_group_name_H-M   'P 1'
#
loop_
_entity.id
_entity.type
_entity.pdbx_description
1 polymer ?
#
loop_
_entity_poly.entity_id
_entity_poly.type
_entity_poly.pdbx_seq_one_letter_code
_entity_poly.pdbx_strand_id
1 'polypeptide(L)'
;MLEMLKSWYSRRLSDPQAMGLLAILLFGFISIYFFGDLIAPLLIALVLSYLLEIPINFLNQYLKCPRMLATILIFGSFIGLAAIFFLVLVPMLWNQTISLLSDLPAMFNKSNEWLLNLPKNYPELIDYSMVDSIFNSVREKNPWFWRICCKTFFSLYL
;
A
#
# COMPACT_ATOMS: atom_id res chain seq x y z
N MET A 1 -17.56 41.85 -7.07
CA MET A 1 -16.98 40.81 -6.19
C MET A 1 -15.47 40.91 -6.03
N LEU A 2 -14.70 41.11 -7.11
CA LEU A 2 -13.24 41.31 -7.03
C LEU A 2 -12.81 42.53 -6.20
N GLU A 3 -13.59 43.61 -6.19
CA GLU A 3 -13.31 44.80 -5.36
C GLU A 3 -13.54 44.56 -3.86
N MET A 4 -14.48 43.69 -3.48
CA MET A 4 -14.64 43.22 -2.09
C MET A 4 -13.44 42.35 -1.67
N LEU A 5 -12.96 41.48 -2.56
CA LEU A 5 -11.79 40.65 -2.30
C LEU A 5 -10.51 41.52 -2.16
N LYS A 6 -10.37 42.54 -3.01
CA LYS A 6 -9.23 43.48 -3.01
C LYS A 6 -9.19 44.38 -1.78
N SER A 7 -10.34 44.87 -1.32
CA SER A 7 -10.43 45.69 -0.10
C SER A 7 -10.20 44.89 1.19
N TRP A 8 -10.63 43.62 1.23
CA TRP A 8 -10.32 42.69 2.31
C TRP A 8 -8.82 42.33 2.35
N TYR A 9 -8.23 42.04 1.19
CA TYR A 9 -6.79 41.79 1.01
C TYR A 9 -5.95 42.98 1.49
N SER A 10 -6.26 44.20 1.05
CA SER A 10 -5.52 45.41 1.44
C SER A 10 -5.61 45.71 2.95
N ARG A 11 -6.76 45.51 3.59
CA ARG A 11 -6.91 45.76 5.05
C ARG A 11 -6.22 44.70 5.92
N ARG A 12 -6.19 43.44 5.51
CA ARG A 12 -5.58 42.35 6.29
C ARG A 12 -4.09 42.19 6.03
N LEU A 13 -3.59 42.66 4.88
CA LEU A 13 -2.18 42.53 4.46
C LEU A 13 -1.34 43.80 4.59
N SER A 14 -1.96 44.92 4.98
CA SER A 14 -1.22 46.12 5.38
C SER A 14 -0.63 46.01 6.79
N ASP A 15 -0.92 44.92 7.51
CA ASP A 15 -0.31 44.62 8.80
C ASP A 15 1.03 43.89 8.57
N PRO A 16 2.19 44.44 9.00
CA PRO A 16 3.52 43.86 8.73
C PRO A 16 3.64 42.39 9.15
N GLN A 17 2.89 41.99 10.18
CA GLN A 17 2.83 40.63 10.70
C GLN A 17 2.13 39.66 9.73
N ALA A 18 1.03 40.09 9.11
CA ALA A 18 0.28 39.27 8.15
C ALA A 18 1.07 39.07 6.85
N MET A 19 1.79 40.10 6.41
CA MET A 19 2.70 40.02 5.27
C MET A 19 3.86 39.04 5.54
N GLY A 20 4.43 39.06 6.74
CA GLY A 20 5.46 38.10 7.18
C GLY A 20 4.95 36.66 7.22
N LEU A 21 3.74 36.44 7.72
CA LEU A 21 3.09 35.11 7.72
C LEU A 21 2.88 34.60 6.30
N LEU A 22 2.42 35.45 5.38
CA LEU A 22 2.28 35.05 3.98
C LEU A 22 3.62 34.77 3.30
N ALA A 23 4.66 35.54 3.60
CA ALA A 23 5.99 35.32 3.08
C ALA A 23 6.56 33.97 3.56
N ILE A 24 6.42 33.65 4.85
CA ILE A 24 6.84 32.36 5.41
C ILE A 24 6.00 31.21 4.84
N LEU A 25 4.69 31.41 4.68
CA LEU A 25 3.80 30.40 4.11
C LEU A 25 4.18 30.09 2.65
N LEU A 26 4.36 31.11 1.82
CA LEU A 26 4.77 30.95 0.43
C LEU A 26 6.16 30.34 0.32
N PHE A 27 7.11 30.80 1.13
CA PHE A 27 8.46 30.24 1.17
C PHE A 27 8.45 28.77 1.61
N GLY A 28 7.67 28.43 2.63
CA GLY A 28 7.47 27.05 3.08
C GLY A 28 6.85 26.18 1.98
N PHE A 29 5.83 26.67 1.28
CA PHE A 29 5.20 25.97 0.16
C PHE A 29 6.15 25.75 -1.01
N ILE A 30 6.92 26.77 -1.40
CA ILE A 30 7.98 26.65 -2.42
C ILE A 30 9.02 25.62 -1.99
N SER A 31 9.44 25.66 -0.72
CA SER A 31 10.45 24.74 -0.18
C SER A 31 9.94 23.29 -0.19
N ILE A 32 8.71 23.04 0.25
CA ILE A 32 8.10 21.71 0.21
C ILE A 32 7.88 21.24 -1.23
N TYR A 33 7.53 22.13 -2.15
CA TYR A 33 7.35 21.76 -3.56
C TYR A 33 8.69 21.37 -4.23
N PHE A 34 9.76 22.14 -3.98
CA PHE A 34 11.08 21.85 -4.54
C PHE A 34 11.79 20.68 -3.87
N PHE A 35 11.68 20.56 -2.54
CA PHE A 35 12.37 19.54 -1.76
C PHE A 35 11.46 18.35 -1.39
N GLY A 36 10.19 18.33 -1.79
CA GLY A 36 9.22 17.31 -1.39
C GLY A 36 9.68 15.89 -1.70
N ASP A 37 10.24 15.70 -2.89
CA ASP A 37 10.80 14.41 -3.33
C ASP A 37 12.02 13.96 -2.51
N LEU A 38 12.73 14.89 -1.85
CA LEU A 38 13.84 14.61 -0.94
C LEU A 38 13.38 14.51 0.52
N ILE A 39 12.38 15.28 0.92
CA ILE A 39 11.79 15.29 2.26
C ILE A 39 11.09 13.95 2.53
N ALA A 40 10.40 13.37 1.54
CA ALA A 40 9.73 12.08 1.68
C ALA A 40 10.69 10.93 2.09
N PRO A 41 11.77 10.61 1.35
CA PRO A 41 12.71 9.57 1.77
C PRO A 41 13.47 9.93 3.05
N LEU A 42 13.73 11.22 3.30
CA LEU A 42 14.37 11.67 4.54
C LEU A 42 13.49 11.43 5.77
N LEU A 43 12.19 11.73 5.70
CA LEU A 43 11.23 11.43 6.76
C LEU A 43 11.11 9.93 6.99
N ILE A 44 11.06 9.13 5.92
CA ILE A 44 11.03 7.66 6.01
C ILE A 44 12.29 7.15 6.73
N ALA A 45 13.47 7.64 6.37
CA ALA A 45 14.73 7.27 7.01
C ALA A 45 14.76 7.67 8.50
N LEU A 46 14.25 8.84 8.86
CA LEU A 46 14.17 9.31 10.24
C LEU A 46 13.23 8.42 11.08
N VAL A 47 12.06 8.10 10.55
CA VAL A 47 11.10 7.20 11.20
C VAL A 47 11.71 5.80 11.38
N LEU A 48 12.35 5.26 10.34
CA LEU A 48 13.03 3.96 10.41
C LEU A 48 14.16 3.97 11.44
N SER A 49 14.99 5.02 11.46
CA SER A 49 16.08 5.16 12.44
C SER A 49 15.53 5.13 13.87
N TYR A 50 14.47 5.91 14.13
CA TYR A 50 13.85 5.96 15.46
C TYR A 50 13.22 4.63 15.86
N LEU A 51 12.60 3.93 14.90
CA LEU A 51 12.00 2.61 15.12
C LEU A 51 13.06 1.56 15.49
N LEU A 52 14.25 1.62 14.88
CA LEU A 52 15.37 0.73 15.19
C LEU A 52 16.14 1.14 16.45
N GLU A 53 16.12 2.41 16.85
CA GLU A 53 16.81 2.89 18.04
C GLU A 53 16.20 2.34 19.34
N ILE A 54 14.88 2.11 19.36
CA ILE A 54 14.16 1.52 20.50
C ILE A 54 14.72 0.12 20.88
N PRO A 55 14.77 -0.87 19.97
CA PRO A 55 15.34 -2.18 20.29
C PRO A 55 16.85 -2.12 20.55
N ILE A 56 17.58 -1.17 19.95
CA ILE A 56 19.02 -0.98 20.21
C ILE A 56 19.27 -0.57 21.65
N ASN A 57 18.50 0.41 22.14
CA ASN A 57 18.60 0.86 23.53
C ASN A 57 18.15 -0.23 24.50
N PHE A 58 17.11 -1.00 24.14
CA PHE A 58 16.70 -2.17 24.91
C PHE A 58 17.84 -3.20 25.02
N LEU A 59 18.44 -3.64 23.91
CA LEU A 59 19.56 -4.60 23.95
C LEU A 59 20.77 -4.07 24.73
N ASN A 60 21.10 -2.78 24.57
CA ASN A 60 22.21 -2.16 25.30
C ASN A 60 21.98 -2.19 26.82
N GLN A 61 20.76 -1.88 27.28
CA GLN A 61 20.44 -1.83 28.71
C GLN A 61 20.33 -3.23 29.35
N TYR A 62 19.75 -4.20 28.64
CA TYR A 62 19.53 -5.55 29.19
C TYR A 62 20.76 -6.47 29.06
N LEU A 63 21.54 -6.37 27.97
CA LEU A 63 22.73 -7.21 27.75
C LEU A 63 24.05 -6.50 28.09
N LYS A 64 24.05 -5.20 28.45
CA LYS A 64 25.27 -4.38 28.71
C LYS A 64 26.32 -4.49 27.59
N CYS A 65 25.85 -4.65 26.35
CA CYS A 65 26.70 -4.83 25.19
C CYS A 65 27.16 -3.47 24.66
N PRO A 66 28.41 -3.29 24.18
CA PRO A 66 28.84 -2.02 23.60
C PRO A 66 27.94 -1.64 22.41
N ARG A 67 27.54 -0.36 22.35
CA ARG A 67 26.56 0.19 21.38
C ARG A 67 26.82 -0.21 19.93
N MET A 68 28.09 -0.36 19.53
CA MET A 68 28.48 -0.78 18.18
C MET A 68 28.02 -2.21 17.86
N LEU A 69 28.18 -3.16 18.79
CA LEU A 69 27.73 -4.55 18.61
C LEU A 69 26.20 -4.64 18.59
N ALA A 70 25.51 -3.92 19.48
CA ALA A 70 24.05 -3.88 19.50
C ALA A 70 23.47 -3.36 18.17
N THR A 71 24.09 -2.31 17.60
CA THR A 71 23.67 -1.73 16.32
C THR A 71 23.87 -2.73 15.18
N ILE A 72 25.05 -3.37 15.08
CA ILE A 72 25.34 -4.35 14.02
C ILE A 72 24.38 -5.54 14.11
N LEU A 73 24.12 -6.04 15.32
CA LEU A 73 23.27 -7.22 15.53
C LEU A 73 21.81 -6.93 15.15
N ILE A 74 21.27 -5.79 15.56
CA ILE A 74 19.89 -5.41 15.25
C ILE A 74 19.73 -5.07 13.78
N PHE A 75 20.65 -4.28 13.21
CA PHE A 75 20.58 -3.92 11.80
C PHE A 75 20.73 -5.15 10.90
N GLY A 76 21.68 -6.05 11.24
CA GLY A 76 21.86 -7.32 10.56
C GLY A 76 20.66 -8.25 10.68
N SER A 77 20.06 -8.36 11.88
CA SER A 77 18.84 -9.13 12.10
C SER A 77 17.64 -8.55 11.35
N PHE A 78 17.47 -7.23 11.37
CA PHE A 78 16.39 -6.55 10.66
C PHE A 78 16.47 -6.77 9.14
N ILE A 79 17.66 -6.59 8.55
CA ILE A 79 17.89 -6.88 7.13
C ILE A 79 17.68 -8.37 6.83
N GLY A 80 18.21 -9.27 7.67
CA GLY A 80 18.04 -10.71 7.49
C GLY A 80 16.59 -11.14 7.53
N LEU A 81 15.82 -10.63 8.50
CA LEU A 81 14.39 -10.91 8.64
C LEU A 81 13.60 -10.32 7.48
N ALA A 82 13.89 -9.08 7.07
CA ALA A 82 13.27 -8.47 5.89
C ALA A 82 13.57 -9.29 4.63
N ALA A 83 14.82 -9.73 4.43
CA ALA A 83 15.19 -10.57 3.29
C ALA A 83 14.43 -11.90 3.30
N ILE A 84 14.34 -12.60 4.45
CA ILE A 84 13.52 -13.82 4.57
C ILE A 84 12.06 -13.54 4.25
N PHE A 85 11.51 -12.42 4.75
CA PHE A 85 10.14 -12.02 4.48
C PHE A 85 9.90 -11.80 2.98
N PHE A 86 10.77 -11.06 2.30
CA PHE A 86 10.66 -10.82 0.86
C PHE A 86 10.89 -12.08 0.01
N LEU A 87 11.87 -12.92 0.37
CA LEU A 87 12.23 -14.11 -0.40
C LEU A 87 11.31 -15.31 -0.18
N VAL A 88 10.67 -15.42 0.99
CA VAL A 88 9.83 -16.58 1.34
C VAL A 88 8.36 -16.20 1.39
N LEU A 89 8.03 -15.14 2.12
CA LEU A 89 6.64 -14.82 2.42
C LEU A 89 5.92 -14.24 1.19
N VAL A 90 6.58 -13.35 0.43
CA VAL A 90 6.01 -12.80 -0.82
C VAL A 90 5.69 -13.88 -1.86
N PRO A 91 6.62 -14.79 -2.25
CA PRO A 91 6.28 -15.84 -3.22
C PRO A 91 5.26 -16.83 -2.67
N MET A 92 5.27 -17.11 -1.36
CA MET A 92 4.26 -17.96 -0.73
C MET A 92 2.87 -17.33 -0.85
N LEU A 93 2.71 -16.04 -0.50
CA LEU A 93 1.44 -15.33 -0.64
C LEU A 93 0.99 -15.24 -2.10
N TRP A 94 1.93 -15.05 -3.03
CA TRP A 94 1.63 -15.02 -4.45
C TRP A 94 1.09 -16.36 -4.94
N ASN A 95 1.79 -17.45 -4.63
CA ASN A 95 1.35 -18.80 -4.96
C ASN A 95 0.00 -19.12 -4.29
N GLN A 96 -0.19 -18.73 -3.04
CA GLN A 96 -1.48 -18.86 -2.34
C GLN A 96 -2.58 -18.09 -3.06
N THR A 97 -2.32 -16.88 -3.53
CA THR A 97 -3.29 -16.06 -4.26
C THR A 97 -3.66 -16.71 -5.60
N ILE A 98 -2.66 -17.24 -6.35
CA ILE A 98 -2.92 -17.96 -7.60
C ILE A 98 -3.76 -19.21 -7.34
N SER A 99 -3.42 -20.01 -6.32
CA SER A 99 -4.20 -21.20 -5.96
C SER A 99 -5.64 -20.84 -5.60
N LEU A 100 -5.86 -19.78 -4.82
CA LEU A 100 -7.21 -19.31 -4.49
C LEU A 100 -7.99 -18.89 -5.73
N LEU A 101 -7.36 -18.19 -6.68
CA LEU A 101 -8.01 -17.82 -7.95
C LEU A 101 -8.29 -19.04 -8.84
N SER A 102 -7.41 -20.04 -8.81
CA SER A 102 -7.57 -21.30 -9.55
C SER A 102 -8.64 -22.21 -8.95
N ASP A 103 -8.80 -22.20 -7.63
CA ASP A 103 -9.81 -22.98 -6.92
C ASP A 103 -11.16 -22.28 -6.89
N LEU A 104 -11.19 -20.95 -7.10
CA LEU A 104 -12.41 -20.15 -7.24
C LEU A 104 -13.43 -20.74 -8.23
N PRO A 105 -13.09 -21.07 -9.50
CA PRO A 105 -14.04 -21.66 -10.45
C PRO A 105 -14.56 -23.02 -10.00
N ALA A 106 -13.73 -23.85 -9.34
CA ALA A 106 -14.15 -25.14 -8.81
C ALA A 106 -15.11 -24.99 -7.62
N MET A 107 -14.89 -24.00 -6.75
CA MET A 107 -15.82 -23.62 -5.69
C MET A 107 -17.12 -23.05 -6.26
N PHE A 108 -17.05 -22.25 -7.33
CA PHE A 108 -18.22 -21.76 -8.05
C PHE A 108 -19.05 -22.90 -8.64
N ASN A 109 -18.43 -23.94 -9.21
CA ASN A 109 -19.15 -25.12 -9.70
C ASN A 109 -19.82 -25.90 -8.57
N LYS A 110 -19.15 -26.09 -7.42
CA LYS A 110 -19.78 -26.68 -6.23
C LYS A 110 -20.93 -25.82 -5.70
N SER A 111 -20.80 -24.48 -5.73
CA SER A 111 -21.90 -23.60 -5.38
C SER A 111 -23.05 -23.65 -6.39
N ASN A 112 -22.76 -23.86 -7.68
CA ASN A 112 -23.78 -24.07 -8.72
C ASN A 112 -24.52 -25.39 -8.52
N GLU A 113 -23.84 -26.49 -8.17
CA GLU A 113 -24.52 -27.75 -7.80
C GLU A 113 -25.41 -27.58 -6.57
N TRP A 114 -24.97 -26.79 -5.59
CA TRP A 114 -25.76 -26.44 -4.41
C TRP A 114 -26.95 -25.54 -4.76
N LEU A 115 -26.73 -24.55 -5.64
CA LEU A 115 -27.74 -23.65 -6.19
C LEU A 115 -28.71 -24.33 -7.15
N LEU A 116 -28.36 -25.44 -7.79
CA LEU A 116 -29.27 -26.23 -8.64
C LEU A 116 -30.16 -27.18 -7.81
N ASN A 117 -29.74 -27.51 -6.59
CA ASN A 117 -30.58 -28.19 -5.60
C ASN A 117 -31.56 -27.23 -4.88
N LEU A 118 -31.36 -25.92 -4.97
CA LEU A 118 -32.22 -24.86 -4.42
C LEU A 118 -33.54 -24.63 -5.19
N PRO A 119 -33.59 -24.51 -6.55
CA PRO A 119 -34.82 -24.33 -7.32
C PRO A 119 -35.70 -25.59 -7.35
N LYS A 120 -35.13 -26.76 -7.05
CA LYS A 120 -35.92 -27.96 -6.70
C LYS A 120 -36.82 -27.75 -5.49
N ASN A 121 -36.44 -26.83 -4.59
CA ASN A 121 -37.19 -26.50 -3.38
C ASN A 121 -37.93 -25.14 -3.47
N TYR A 122 -37.53 -24.21 -4.34
CA TYR A 122 -38.14 -22.87 -4.50
C TYR A 122 -38.17 -22.38 -5.97
N PRO A 123 -39.10 -22.87 -6.81
CA PRO A 123 -39.14 -22.62 -8.26
C PRO A 123 -39.68 -21.24 -8.70
N GLU A 124 -40.05 -20.34 -7.78
CA GLU A 124 -40.77 -19.10 -8.11
C GLU A 124 -39.85 -17.87 -8.30
N LEU A 125 -38.53 -17.98 -8.07
CA LEU A 125 -37.64 -16.80 -7.90
C LEU A 125 -36.39 -16.73 -8.80
N ILE A 126 -35.99 -17.78 -9.53
CA ILE A 126 -34.70 -17.79 -10.27
C ILE A 126 -34.85 -18.43 -11.67
N ASP A 127 -34.62 -17.62 -12.71
CA ASP A 127 -34.63 -18.01 -14.13
C ASP A 127 -33.20 -18.26 -14.64
N TYR A 128 -33.03 -19.28 -15.50
CA TYR A 128 -31.74 -19.77 -15.99
C TYR A 128 -30.99 -18.76 -16.88
N SER A 129 -31.72 -17.84 -17.52
CA SER A 129 -31.18 -16.89 -18.51
C SER A 129 -30.23 -15.84 -17.93
N MET A 130 -30.31 -15.54 -16.64
CA MET A 130 -29.46 -14.51 -16.02
C MET A 130 -28.03 -15.00 -15.74
N VAL A 131 -27.86 -16.31 -15.50
CA VAL A 131 -26.57 -16.92 -15.14
C VAL A 131 -25.58 -16.91 -16.32
N ASP A 132 -26.06 -17.17 -17.53
CA ASP A 132 -25.21 -17.22 -18.74
C ASP A 132 -24.58 -15.86 -19.11
N SER A 133 -25.30 -14.76 -18.85
CA SER A 133 -24.82 -13.41 -19.16
C SER A 133 -23.64 -12.95 -18.28
N ILE A 134 -23.59 -13.42 -17.03
CA ILE A 134 -22.54 -13.12 -16.07
C ILE A 134 -21.27 -13.93 -16.38
N PHE A 135 -21.43 -15.19 -16.80
CA PHE A 135 -20.30 -16.04 -17.17
C PHE A 135 -19.55 -15.54 -18.40
N ASN A 136 -20.25 -14.99 -19.38
CA ASN A 136 -19.62 -14.47 -20.60
C ASN A 136 -18.86 -13.16 -20.36
N SER A 137 -19.31 -12.31 -19.44
CA SER A 137 -18.67 -11.01 -19.15
C SER A 137 -17.40 -11.12 -18.30
N VAL A 138 -17.22 -12.19 -17.51
CA VAL A 138 -15.97 -12.45 -16.76
C VAL A 138 -14.86 -13.01 -17.66
N ARG A 139 -15.22 -13.83 -18.66
CA ARG A 139 -14.27 -14.51 -19.56
C ARG A 139 -13.53 -13.56 -20.49
N GLU A 140 -14.11 -12.40 -20.82
CA GLU A 140 -13.55 -11.47 -21.79
C GLU A 140 -12.53 -10.48 -21.19
N LYS A 141 -12.37 -10.44 -19.86
CA LYS A 141 -11.55 -9.41 -19.19
C LYS A 141 -10.06 -9.78 -19.07
N ASN A 142 -9.38 -9.62 -20.21
CA ASN A 142 -7.97 -9.25 -20.41
C ASN A 142 -6.84 -10.21 -19.90
N PRO A 143 -6.39 -11.18 -20.72
CA PRO A 143 -5.28 -12.11 -20.38
C PRO A 143 -3.88 -11.45 -20.31
N TRP A 144 -3.75 -10.17 -20.69
CA TRP A 144 -2.47 -9.45 -20.71
C TRP A 144 -1.97 -9.04 -19.32
N PHE A 145 -2.87 -8.69 -18.40
CA PHE A 145 -2.53 -8.29 -17.02
C PHE A 145 -1.89 -9.45 -16.25
N TRP A 146 -2.44 -10.66 -16.41
CA TRP A 146 -1.92 -11.89 -15.82
C TRP A 146 -0.49 -12.20 -16.31
N ARG A 147 -0.24 -12.02 -17.60
CA ARG A 147 1.08 -12.26 -18.21
C ARG A 147 2.16 -11.28 -17.72
N ILE A 148 1.80 -10.03 -17.46
CA ILE A 148 2.74 -9.01 -16.96
C ILE A 148 3.11 -9.29 -15.49
N CYS A 149 2.14 -9.60 -14.63
CA CYS A 149 2.42 -9.92 -13.22
C CYS A 149 3.33 -11.14 -13.06
N CYS A 150 3.09 -12.22 -13.80
CA CYS A 150 3.97 -13.40 -13.74
C CYS A 150 5.39 -13.12 -14.26
N LYS A 151 5.53 -12.29 -15.30
CA LYS A 151 6.83 -12.05 -15.95
C LYS A 151 7.73 -11.10 -15.14
N THR A 152 7.16 -10.07 -14.54
CA THR A 152 7.91 -9.13 -13.68
C THR A 152 8.41 -9.80 -12.40
N PHE A 153 7.65 -10.73 -11.84
CA PHE A 153 8.05 -11.44 -10.62
C PHE A 153 9.15 -12.48 -10.89
N PHE A 154 9.06 -13.21 -12.00
CA PHE A 154 10.08 -14.21 -12.38
C PHE A 154 11.43 -13.58 -12.75
N SER A 155 11.43 -12.40 -13.35
CA SER A 155 12.65 -11.67 -13.72
C SER A 155 13.40 -11.05 -12.53
N LEU A 156 12.79 -11.00 -11.34
CA LEU A 156 13.42 -10.48 -10.12
C LEU A 156 14.13 -11.57 -9.32
N TYR A 157 13.97 -12.85 -9.72
CA TYR A 157 14.49 -14.02 -8.99
C TYR A 157 15.57 -14.80 -9.78
N LEU A 158 15.85 -14.43 -11.04
CA LEU A 158 16.84 -15.07 -11.92
C LEU A 158 17.79 -14.01 -12.51
#